data_AF-A0A7W9HS67-F1
#
_entry.id   AF-A0A7W9HS67-F1
#
_cell.length_a   1.000
_cell.length_b   1.000
_cell.length_c   1.000
_cell.angle_alpha   90.00
_cell.angle_beta   90.00
_cell.angle_gamma   90.00
#
_symmetry.space_group_name_H-M   'P 1'
#
loop_
_entity.id
_entity.type
_entity.pdbx_description
1 polymer ?
#
loop_
_entity_poly.entity_id
_entity_poly.type
_entity_poly.pdbx_seq_one_letter_code
_entity_poly.pdbx_strand_id
1 'polypeptide(L)'
;MRWLIGALGVAMGAWGAFLLLPLLDLDLALWFIGGPVVHDLLLAPLFGGLGLLIARRVPKRWRAPVQVGGLLTGVLLALAVPLLWRPFAGPSNPGLNDRDYLVGLLVAVAVTWLGVLVVTLMRPHADR
;
A
#
# COMPACT_ATOMS: atom_id res chain seq x y z
N MET A 1 3.42 -28.94 15.97
CA MET A 1 3.38 -27.97 14.85
C MET A 1 3.31 -26.51 15.34
N ARG A 2 2.26 -26.07 16.06
CA ARG A 2 2.09 -24.67 16.50
C ARG A 2 3.28 -24.11 17.30
N TRP A 3 3.80 -24.87 18.26
CA TRP A 3 4.97 -24.47 19.06
C TRP A 3 6.26 -24.38 18.25
N LEU A 4 6.44 -25.26 17.25
CA LEU A 4 7.61 -25.20 16.35
C LEU A 4 7.56 -23.95 15.48
N ILE A 5 6.39 -23.63 14.92
CA ILE A 5 6.18 -22.39 14.14
C ILE A 5 6.41 -21.17 15.04
N GLY A 6 5.86 -21.18 16.26
CA GLY A 6 6.06 -20.10 17.23
C GLY A 6 7.54 -19.91 17.59
N ALA A 7 8.23 -20.99 17.94
CA ALA A 7 9.66 -20.97 18.27
C ALA A 7 10.52 -20.48 17.10
N LEU A 8 10.21 -20.93 15.87
CA LEU A 8 10.90 -20.48 14.66
C LEU A 8 10.68 -18.98 14.43
N GLY A 9 9.45 -18.49 14.57
CA GLY A 9 9.13 -17.07 14.45
C GLY A 9 9.88 -16.22 15.48
N VAL A 10 9.92 -16.66 16.74
CA VAL A 10 10.69 -15.98 17.80
C VAL A 10 12.18 -15.99 17.49
N ALA A 11 12.75 -17.12 17.04
CA ALA A 11 14.16 -17.22 16.68
C ALA A 11 14.51 -16.27 15.51
N MET A 12 13.67 -16.22 14.47
CA MET A 12 13.84 -15.31 13.34
C MET A 12 13.72 -13.84 13.77
N GLY A 13 12.76 -13.52 14.63
CA GLY A 13 12.58 -12.16 15.18
C GLY A 13 13.77 -11.71 16.03
N ALA A 14 14.24 -12.59 16.93
CA ALA A 14 15.42 -12.33 17.76
C ALA A 14 16.69 -12.17 16.89
N TRP A 15 16.83 -12.99 15.85
CA TRP A 15 17.92 -12.87 14.90
C TRP A 15 17.89 -11.53 14.15
N GLY A 16 16.72 -11.12 13.65
CA GLY A 16 16.55 -9.80 13.03
C GLY A 16 16.86 -8.64 13.98
N ALA A 17 16.39 -8.73 15.23
CA ALA A 17 16.69 -7.72 16.26
C ALA A 17 18.19 -7.65 16.57
N PHE A 18 18.88 -8.79 16.64
CA PHE A 18 20.33 -8.84 16.82
C PHE A 18 21.07 -8.15 15.67
N LEU A 19 20.65 -8.39 14.42
CA LEU A 19 21.22 -7.73 13.24
C LEU A 19 20.97 -6.21 13.21
N LEU A 20 19.93 -5.72 13.89
CA LEU A 20 19.62 -4.29 13.99
C LEU A 20 20.42 -3.56 15.06
N LEU A 21 21.05 -4.25 16.01
CA LEU A 21 21.80 -3.62 17.11
C LEU A 21 22.85 -2.58 16.63
N PRO A 22 23.63 -2.83 15.56
CA PRO A 22 24.60 -1.85 15.06
C PRO A 22 23.96 -0.63 14.38
N LEU A 23 22.68 -0.69 14.02
CA LEU A 23 21.91 0.31 13.29
C LEU A 23 21.01 1.14 14.22
N LEU A 24 21.07 0.92 15.54
CA LEU A 24 20.22 1.61 16.50
C LEU A 24 20.56 3.10 16.57
N ASP A 25 19.67 3.91 15.99
CA ASP A 25 19.67 5.36 16.09
C ASP A 25 18.24 5.89 16.23
N LEU A 26 18.12 7.22 16.33
CA LEU A 26 16.81 7.87 16.45
C LEU A 26 15.95 7.67 15.19
N ASP A 27 16.57 7.69 14.01
CA ASP A 27 15.84 7.57 12.74
C ASP A 27 15.22 6.18 12.59
N LEU A 28 15.94 5.13 12.99
CA LEU A 28 15.43 3.76 13.03
C LEU A 28 14.29 3.63 14.03
N ALA A 29 14.41 4.21 15.22
CA ALA A 29 13.36 4.20 16.23
C ALA A 29 12.09 4.93 15.72
N LEU A 30 12.27 6.10 15.11
CA LEU A 30 11.18 6.86 14.48
C LEU A 30 10.55 6.10 13.31
N TRP A 31 11.32 5.36 12.53
CA TRP A 31 10.78 4.54 11.45
C TRP A 31 9.95 3.36 11.98
N PHE A 32 10.47 2.64 12.99
CA PHE A 32 9.79 1.50 13.61
C PHE A 32 8.50 1.88 14.33
N ILE A 33 8.45 3.06 14.95
CA ILE A 33 7.27 3.54 15.70
C ILE A 33 6.36 4.36 14.79
N GLY A 34 6.94 5.29 14.02
CA GLY A 34 6.21 6.24 13.20
C GLY A 34 5.39 5.58 12.10
N GLY A 35 5.93 4.54 11.45
CA GLY A 35 5.20 3.78 10.42
C GLY A 35 3.87 3.20 10.95
N PRO A 36 3.91 2.33 11.98
CA PRO A 36 2.70 1.80 12.62
C PRO A 36 1.76 2.89 13.17
N VAL A 37 2.29 3.92 13.83
CA VAL A 37 1.46 5.00 14.39
C VAL A 37 0.71 5.75 13.29
N VAL A 38 1.40 6.16 12.21
CA VAL A 38 0.76 6.81 11.05
C VAL A 38 -0.24 5.87 10.38
N HIS A 39 0.12 4.60 10.25
CA HIS A 39 -0.78 3.61 9.66
C HIS A 39 -2.07 3.47 10.47
N ASP A 40 -1.98 3.21 11.76
CA ASP A 40 -3.13 2.87 12.60
C ASP A 40 -4.00 4.09 12.94
N LEU A 41 -3.39 5.26 13.12
CA LEU A 41 -4.13 6.47 13.49
C LEU A 41 -4.63 7.28 12.30
N LEU A 42 -3.98 7.19 11.13
CA LEU A 42 -4.34 8.00 9.96
C LEU A 42 -4.80 7.14 8.79
N LEU A 43 -3.96 6.22 8.32
CA LEU A 43 -4.25 5.47 7.09
C LEU A 43 -5.42 4.51 7.26
N ALA A 44 -5.44 3.70 8.32
CA ALA A 44 -6.49 2.73 8.56
C ALA A 44 -7.86 3.40 8.74
N PRO A 45 -8.02 4.47 9.54
CA PRO A 45 -9.29 5.21 9.63
C PRO A 45 -9.68 5.88 8.31
N LEU A 46 -8.72 6.46 7.59
CA LEU A 46 -8.98 7.08 6.28
C LEU A 46 -9.50 6.06 5.26
N PHE A 47 -8.79 4.95 5.07
CA PHE A 47 -9.18 3.91 4.12
C PHE A 47 -10.45 3.18 4.56
N GLY A 48 -10.65 2.97 5.87
CA GLY A 48 -11.91 2.47 6.41
C GLY A 48 -13.08 3.41 6.11
N GLY A 49 -12.88 4.72 6.29
CA GLY A 49 -13.86 5.76 5.95
C GLY A 49 -14.18 5.82 4.45
N LEU A 50 -13.16 5.74 3.59
CA LEU A 50 -13.34 5.65 2.13
C LEU A 50 -14.09 4.37 1.73
N GLY A 51 -13.75 3.23 2.33
CA GLY A 51 -14.46 1.97 2.12
C GLY A 51 -15.94 2.06 2.51
N LEU A 52 -16.23 2.71 3.65
CA LEU A 52 -17.59 2.97 4.12
C LEU A 52 -18.34 3.93 3.17
N LEU A 53 -17.67 4.99 2.70
CA LEU A 53 -18.23 5.93 1.75
C LEU A 53 -18.61 5.23 0.44
N ILE A 54 -17.71 4.39 -0.09
CA ILE A 54 -17.99 3.57 -1.27
C ILE A 54 -19.18 2.64 -1.01
N ALA A 55 -19.20 1.94 0.13
CA ALA A 55 -20.30 1.04 0.48
C ALA A 55 -21.66 1.76 0.56
N ARG A 56 -21.69 3.01 0.99
CA ARG A 56 -22.92 3.82 1.13
C ARG A 56 -23.35 4.54 -0.14
N ARG A 57 -22.41 5.01 -0.95
CA ARG A 57 -22.70 5.91 -2.09
C ARG A 57 -22.63 5.24 -3.45
N VAL A 58 -21.90 4.15 -3.59
CA VAL A 58 -21.69 3.49 -4.89
C VAL A 58 -22.76 2.41 -5.11
N PRO A 59 -23.38 2.31 -6.31
CA PRO A 59 -24.36 1.28 -6.63
C PRO A 59 -23.80 -0.14 -6.43
N LYS A 60 -24.64 -1.10 -6.01
CA LYS A 60 -24.26 -2.49 -5.65
C LYS A 60 -23.34 -3.16 -6.69
N ARG A 61 -23.62 -2.97 -7.99
CA ARG A 61 -22.83 -3.50 -9.11
C ARG A 61 -21.38 -3.02 -9.13
N TRP A 62 -21.14 -1.79 -8.66
CA TRP A 62 -19.85 -1.09 -8.74
C TRP A 62 -19.04 -1.17 -7.44
N ARG A 63 -19.66 -1.52 -6.30
CA ARG A 63 -19.00 -1.46 -4.98
C ARG A 63 -17.68 -2.23 -4.91
N ALA A 64 -17.71 -3.53 -5.20
CA ALA A 64 -16.51 -4.37 -5.08
C ALA A 64 -15.40 -3.94 -6.08
N PRO A 65 -15.68 -3.74 -7.38
CA PRO A 65 -14.68 -3.24 -8.32
C PRO A 65 -14.07 -1.89 -7.90
N VAL A 66 -14.90 -0.94 -7.45
CA VAL A 66 -14.45 0.39 -7.01
C VAL A 66 -13.63 0.31 -5.72
N GLN A 67 -13.98 -0.56 -4.77
CA GLN A 67 -13.18 -0.81 -3.56
C GLN A 67 -11.79 -1.36 -3.92
N VAL A 68 -11.72 -2.33 -4.83
CA VAL A 68 -10.43 -2.89 -5.28
C VAL A 68 -9.60 -1.84 -6.02
N GLY A 69 -10.21 -1.09 -6.94
CA GLY A 69 -9.53 -0.01 -7.66
C GLY A 69 -9.00 1.08 -6.74
N GLY A 70 -9.79 1.47 -5.74
CA GLY A 70 -9.38 2.41 -4.69
C GLY A 70 -8.22 1.88 -3.85
N LEU A 71 -8.26 0.62 -3.43
CA LEU A 71 -7.17 -0.02 -2.69
C LEU A 71 -5.87 -0.03 -3.51
N LEU A 72 -5.93 -0.48 -4.76
CA LEU A 72 -4.78 -0.51 -5.66
C LEU A 72 -4.21 0.89 -5.90
N THR A 73 -5.08 1.89 -6.08
CA THR A 73 -4.65 3.30 -6.20
C THR A 73 -3.94 3.76 -4.92
N GLY A 74 -4.45 3.40 -3.74
CA GLY A 74 -3.80 3.72 -2.46
C GLY A 74 -2.39 3.11 -2.33
N VAL A 75 -2.22 1.85 -2.76
CA VAL A 75 -0.91 1.19 -2.80
C VAL A 75 0.04 1.89 -3.78
N LEU A 76 -0.43 2.21 -4.98
CA LEU A 76 0.37 2.94 -5.98
C LEU A 76 0.83 4.30 -5.44
N LEU A 77 -0.05 5.03 -4.75
CA LEU A 77 0.30 6.29 -4.11
C LEU A 77 1.32 6.10 -2.99
N ALA A 78 1.16 5.09 -2.13
CA ALA A 78 2.11 4.81 -1.06
C ALA A 78 3.53 4.52 -1.59
N LEU A 79 3.64 3.89 -2.76
CA LEU A 79 4.91 3.63 -3.43
C LEU A 79 5.47 4.86 -4.16
N ALA A 80 4.63 5.60 -4.87
CA ALA A 80 5.07 6.68 -5.75
C ALA A 80 5.31 8.01 -5.02
N VAL A 81 4.53 8.34 -3.98
CA VAL A 81 4.63 9.62 -3.27
C VAL A 81 6.03 9.87 -2.71
N PRO A 82 6.71 8.90 -2.05
CA PRO A 82 8.09 9.11 -1.60
C PRO A 82 9.06 9.42 -2.73
N LEU A 83 8.88 8.80 -3.91
CA LEU A 83 9.74 8.99 -5.08
C LEU A 83 9.52 10.36 -5.75
N LEU A 84 8.30 10.90 -5.65
CA LEU A 84 7.96 12.23 -6.13
C LEU A 84 8.41 13.34 -5.18
N TRP A 85 8.26 13.14 -3.87
CA TRP A 85 8.57 14.16 -2.87
C TRP A 85 10.06 14.23 -2.54
N ARG A 86 10.73 13.08 -2.43
CA ARG A 86 12.14 13.00 -2.06
C ARG A 86 12.95 12.29 -3.15
N PRO A 87 13.07 12.91 -4.35
CA PRO A 87 13.88 12.33 -5.41
C PRO A 87 15.35 12.23 -4.94
N PHE A 88 16.04 11.16 -5.34
CA PHE A 88 17.45 10.90 -5.00
C PHE A 88 17.74 10.76 -3.49
N ALA A 89 16.79 10.22 -2.72
CA ALA A 89 16.94 9.92 -1.29
C ALA A 89 18.10 8.97 -0.91
N GLY A 90 18.83 8.43 -1.89
CA GLY A 90 19.98 7.54 -1.72
C GLY A 90 20.93 7.62 -2.93
N PRO A 91 21.94 6.72 -2.99
CA PRO A 91 22.90 6.67 -4.09
C PRO A 91 22.20 6.59 -5.45
N SER A 92 22.87 7.10 -6.50
CA SER A 92 22.31 7.07 -7.84
C SER A 92 22.07 5.61 -8.28
N ASN A 93 20.81 5.29 -8.58
CA ASN A 93 20.42 3.96 -9.07
C ASN A 93 19.88 4.11 -10.51
N PRO A 94 20.68 3.74 -11.53
CA PRO A 94 20.26 3.79 -12.92
C PRO A 94 18.94 3.05 -13.14
N GLY A 95 18.04 3.64 -13.92
CA GLY A 95 16.72 3.08 -14.20
C GLY A 95 15.67 3.28 -13.10
N LEU A 96 16.07 3.56 -11.85
CA LEU A 96 15.18 4.07 -10.80
C LEU A 96 15.11 5.60 -10.88
N ASN A 97 16.26 6.26 -10.95
CA ASN A 97 16.31 7.72 -10.86
C ASN A 97 16.01 8.44 -12.20
N ASP A 98 16.03 7.70 -13.31
CA ASP A 98 15.85 8.24 -14.66
C ASP A 98 14.39 8.22 -15.14
N ARG A 99 13.45 7.93 -14.24
CA ARG A 99 12.03 7.72 -14.57
C ARG A 99 11.17 8.92 -14.21
N ASP A 100 10.21 9.22 -15.08
CA ASP A 100 9.11 10.11 -14.73
C ASP A 100 8.06 9.35 -13.90
N TYR A 101 8.19 9.45 -12.58
CA TYR A 101 7.29 8.79 -11.63
C TYR A 101 5.87 9.34 -11.67
N LEU A 102 5.68 10.60 -12.07
CA LEU A 102 4.34 11.18 -12.13
C LEU A 102 3.57 10.57 -13.30
N VAL A 103 4.20 10.52 -14.47
CA VAL A 103 3.63 9.86 -15.65
C VAL A 103 3.41 8.38 -15.37
N GLY A 104 4.40 7.68 -14.79
CA GLY A 104 4.26 6.27 -14.42
C GLY A 104 3.08 6.00 -13.48
N LEU A 105 2.93 6.84 -12.44
CA LEU A 105 1.80 6.77 -11.51
C LEU A 105 0.46 7.00 -12.22
N LEU A 106 0.36 8.06 -13.03
CA LEU A 106 -0.88 8.40 -13.75
C LEU A 106 -1.29 7.28 -14.71
N VAL A 107 -0.33 6.69 -15.44
CA VAL A 107 -0.58 5.55 -16.33
C VAL A 107 -1.04 4.32 -15.52
N ALA A 108 -0.36 3.99 -14.42
CA ALA A 108 -0.72 2.83 -13.59
C ALA A 108 -2.13 2.97 -12.99
N VAL A 109 -2.47 4.17 -12.51
CA VAL A 109 -3.82 4.49 -12.02
C VAL A 109 -4.84 4.38 -13.16
N ALA A 110 -4.56 4.96 -14.33
CA ALA A 110 -5.45 4.89 -15.48
C ALA A 110 -5.72 3.44 -15.92
N VAL A 111 -4.69 2.60 -16.00
CA VAL A 111 -4.81 1.17 -16.32
C VAL A 111 -5.64 0.43 -15.27
N THR A 112 -5.42 0.74 -13.98
CA THR A 112 -6.19 0.16 -12.88
C THR A 112 -7.68 0.46 -13.03
N TRP A 113 -8.04 1.72 -13.27
CA TRP A 113 -9.44 2.12 -13.41
C TRP A 113 -10.07 1.67 -14.73
N LEU A 114 -9.29 1.52 -15.80
CA LEU A 114 -9.73 0.86 -17.02
C LEU A 114 -10.11 -0.60 -16.73
N GLY A 115 -9.30 -1.33 -15.97
CA GLY A 115 -9.62 -2.69 -15.52
C GLY A 115 -10.91 -2.75 -14.69
N VAL A 116 -11.10 -1.81 -13.76
CA VAL A 116 -12.35 -1.68 -12.98
C VAL A 116 -13.56 -1.48 -13.89
N LEU A 117 -13.46 -0.59 -14.88
CA LEU A 117 -14.51 -0.34 -15.85
C LEU A 117 -14.84 -1.61 -16.66
N VAL A 118 -13.83 -2.24 -17.26
CA VAL A 118 -13.99 -3.45 -18.07
C VAL A 118 -14.67 -4.56 -17.26
N VAL A 119 -14.15 -4.88 -16.06
CA VAL A 119 -14.72 -5.93 -15.20
C VAL A 119 -16.17 -5.62 -14.83
N THR A 120 -16.47 -4.36 -14.48
CA THR A 120 -17.83 -3.99 -14.06
C THR A 120 -18.82 -4.06 -15.20
N LEU A 121 -18.42 -3.62 -16.40
CA LEU A 121 -19.25 -3.62 -17.61
C LEU A 121 -19.48 -5.04 -18.14
N MET A 122 -18.46 -5.90 -18.10
CA MET A 122 -18.56 -7.31 -18.52
C MET A 122 -19.33 -8.18 -17.52
N ARG A 123 -19.48 -7.73 -16.26
CA ARG A 123 -20.24 -8.47 -15.25
C ARG A 123 -21.71 -8.49 -15.65
N PRO A 124 -22.34 -9.67 -15.84
CA PRO A 124 -23.76 -9.76 -16.15
C PRO A 124 -24.57 -9.07 -15.05
N HIS A 125 -25.72 -8.47 -15.41
CA HIS A 125 -26.70 -8.04 -14.41
C HIS A 125 -27.18 -9.30 -13.68
N ALA A 126 -26.66 -9.53 -12.48
CA ALA A 126 -27.28 -10.45 -11.56
C ALA A 126 -28.54 -9.74 -11.04
N ASP A 127 -29.63 -9.85 -11.79
CA ASP A 127 -30.97 -9.55 -11.29
C ASP A 127 -31.20 -10.40 -10.04
N ARG A 128 -31.23 -9.74 -8.87
CA ARG A 128 -31.82 -10.13 -7.58
C ARG A 128 -31.54 -9.07 -6.51
#